data_AF-A0A2D9B434-F1
#
_entry.id   AF-A0A2D9B434-F1
#
_cell.length_a   1.000
_cell.length_b   1.000
_cell.length_c   1.000
_cell.angle_alpha   90.00
_cell.angle_beta   90.00
_cell.angle_gamma   90.00
#
_symmetry.space_group_name_H-M   'P 1'
#
loop_
_entity.id
_entity.type
_entity.pdbx_description
1 polymer ?
#
loop_
_entity_poly.entity_id
_entity_poly.type
_entity_poly.pdbx_seq_one_letter_code
_entity_poly.pdbx_strand_id
1 'polypeptide(L)' 'MEEKQFKEKLQTAIADLTEAQRTAFLMNRIEGKKYVEIAEILGISVKAVEKRMSQALASLRSKIHGI' A
#
# COMPACT_ATOMS: atom_id res chain seq x y z
N MET A 1 21.82 11.85 -5.87
CA MET A 1 20.65 12.73 -6.15
C MET A 1 19.41 11.92 -6.52
N GLU A 2 19.53 10.82 -7.27
CA GLU A 2 18.40 9.99 -7.71
C GLU A 2 17.65 9.26 -6.58
N GLU A 3 18.35 8.70 -5.59
CA GLU A 3 17.71 8.01 -4.45
C GLU A 3 16.80 8.93 -3.63
N LYS A 4 17.20 10.20 -3.45
CA LYS A 4 16.42 11.17 -2.67
C LYS A 4 15.09 11.49 -3.38
N GLN A 5 15.14 11.72 -4.69
CA GLN A 5 13.94 11.98 -5.49
C GLN A 5 13.02 10.77 -5.55
N PHE A 6 13.58 9.56 -5.66
CA PHE A 6 12.79 8.33 -5.62
C PHE A 6 12.09 8.15 -4.27
N LYS A 7 12.81 8.38 -3.16
CA LYS A 7 12.26 8.31 -1.81
C LYS A 7 11.15 9.33 -1.58
N GLU A 8 11.33 10.57 -2.05
CA GLU A 8 10.30 11.62 -1.98
C GLU A 8 9.05 11.23 -2.77
N LYS A 9 9.19 10.73 -4.01
CA LYS A 9 8.06 10.23 -4.81
C LYS A 9 7.32 9.10 -4.12
N LEU A 10 8.05 8.15 -3.54
CA LEU A 10 7.46 7.04 -2.80
C LEU A 10 6.71 7.51 -1.56
N GLN A 11 7.28 8.44 -0.78
CA GLN A 11 6.62 9.00 0.40
C GLN A 11 5.33 9.73 0.03
N THR A 12 5.36 10.56 -1.01
CA THR A 12 4.16 11.24 -1.53
C THR A 12 3.11 10.23 -2.01
N ALA A 13 3.53 9.19 -2.74
CA ALA A 13 2.61 8.16 -3.23
C ALA A 13 1.95 7.36 -2.08
N ILE A 14 2.68 7.09 -0.99
CA ILE A 14 2.13 6.45 0.22
C ILE A 14 1.20 7.42 0.98
N ALA A 15 1.52 8.71 1.00
CA ALA A 15 0.68 9.75 1.60
C ALA A 15 -0.67 9.92 0.87
N ASP A 16 -0.69 9.70 -0.45
CA ASP A 16 -1.91 9.74 -1.27
C ASP A 16 -2.83 8.51 -1.09
N LEU A 17 -2.36 7.45 -0.45
CA LEU A 17 -3.21 6.29 -0.14
C LEU A 17 -4.28 6.65 0.88
N THR A 18 -5.48 6.09 0.71
CA THR A 18 -6.47 6.09 1.79
C THR A 18 -5.92 5.33 3.00
N GLU A 19 -6.39 5.66 4.20
CA GLU A 19 -5.94 4.99 5.43
C GLU A 19 -6.08 3.46 5.32
N ALA A 20 -7.22 2.97 4.83
CA ALA A 20 -7.47 1.56 4.64
C ALA A 20 -6.47 0.87 3.68
N GLN A 21 -6.09 1.55 2.60
CA GLN A 21 -5.09 1.04 1.63
C GLN A 21 -3.69 1.07 2.23
N ARG A 22 -3.33 2.18 2.89
CA ARG A 22 -2.02 2.35 3.53
C ARG A 22 -1.79 1.30 4.61
N THR A 23 -2.76 1.10 5.50
CA THR A 23 -2.67 0.11 6.58
C THR A 23 -2.46 -1.29 6.02
N ALA A 24 -3.29 -1.74 5.07
CA ALA A 24 -3.12 -3.05 4.44
C ALA A 24 -1.75 -3.20 3.77
N PHE A 25 -1.30 -2.17 3.04
CA PHE A 25 -0.01 -2.16 2.36
C PHE A 25 1.17 -2.24 3.33
N LEU A 26 1.17 -1.45 4.41
CA LEU A 26 2.25 -1.44 5.40
C LEU A 26 2.31 -2.77 6.16
N MET A 27 1.16 -3.30 6.59
CA MET A 27 1.11 -4.61 7.26
C MET A 27 1.68 -5.73 6.36
N ASN A 28 1.41 -5.69 5.06
CA ASN A 28 1.95 -6.69 4.14
C ASN A 28 3.44 -6.47 3.81
N ARG A 29 3.85 -5.24 3.52
CA ARG A 29 5.19 -4.94 3.00
C ARG A 29 6.25 -4.67 4.05
N ILE A 30 5.86 -4.09 5.18
CA ILE A 30 6.77 -3.72 6.27
C ILE A 30 6.71 -4.76 7.38
N GLU A 31 5.51 -5.14 7.80
CA GLU A 31 5.33 -6.12 8.87
C GLU A 31 5.34 -7.58 8.37
N GLY A 32 5.34 -7.80 7.06
CA GLY A 32 5.43 -9.14 6.45
C GLY A 32 4.18 -10.02 6.61
N LYS A 33 3.04 -9.44 6.99
CA LYS A 33 1.80 -10.19 7.23
C LYS A 33 1.16 -10.69 5.94
N LYS A 34 0.59 -11.89 5.99
CA LYS A 34 -0.23 -12.47 4.93
C LYS A 34 -1.61 -11.84 4.91
N TYR A 35 -2.29 -11.92 3.77
CA TYR A 35 -3.62 -11.30 3.62
C TYR A 35 -4.66 -11.85 4.58
N VAL A 36 -4.57 -13.13 4.94
CA VAL A 36 -5.45 -13.77 5.93
C VAL A 36 -5.24 -13.15 7.31
N GLU A 37 -3.99 -13.00 7.75
CA GLU A 37 -3.66 -12.38 9.05
C GLU A 37 -4.10 -10.91 9.10
N ILE A 38 -3.95 -10.18 7.99
CA ILE A 38 -4.44 -8.79 7.89
C ILE A 38 -5.96 -8.74 7.96
N ALA A 39 -6.65 -9.67 7.30
CA ALA A 39 -8.11 -9.76 7.32
C ALA A 39 -8.63 -9.99 8.74
N GLU A 40 -7.99 -10.90 9.48
CA GLU A 40 -8.29 -11.19 10.89
C GLU A 40 -8.05 -9.95 11.77
N ILE A 41 -6.89 -9.29 11.65
CA ILE A 41 -6.55 -8.11 12.46
C ILE A 41 -7.51 -6.95 12.19
N LEU A 42 -7.91 -6.74 10.94
CA LEU A 42 -8.78 -5.64 10.54
C LEU A 42 -10.27 -5.97 10.65
N GLY A 43 -10.64 -7.22 10.98
CA GLY A 43 -12.03 -7.66 11.05
C GLY A 43 -12.78 -7.57 9.71
N ILE A 44 -12.10 -7.81 8.59
CA ILE A 44 -12.68 -7.75 7.24
C ILE A 44 -12.43 -9.05 6.48
N SER A 45 -13.03 -9.20 5.29
CA SER A 45 -12.75 -10.36 4.44
C SER A 45 -11.37 -10.27 3.77
N VAL A 46 -10.77 -11.42 3.47
CA VAL A 46 -9.53 -11.51 2.67
C VAL A 46 -9.69 -10.79 1.33
N LYS A 47 -10.86 -10.92 0.68
CA LYS A 47 -11.21 -10.19 -0.55
C LYS A 47 -11.14 -8.66 -0.38
N ALA A 48 -11.54 -8.14 0.79
CA ALA A 48 -11.44 -6.72 1.07
C ALA A 48 -9.97 -6.29 1.23
N VAL A 49 -9.12 -7.12 1.82
CA VAL A 49 -7.67 -6.90 1.88
C VAL A 49 -7.07 -6.90 0.47
N GLU A 50 -7.38 -7.90 -0.36
CA GLU A 50 -6.92 -7.98 -1.75
C GLU A 50 -7.29 -6.73 -2.55
N LYS A 51 -8.54 -6.27 -2.43
CA LYS A 51 -9.00 -5.04 -3.09
C LYS A 51 -8.20 -3.83 -2.63
N ARG A 52 -8.00 -3.66 -1.30
CA ARG A 52 -7.20 -2.55 -0.74
C ARG A 52 -5.76 -2.61 -1.23
N MET A 53 -5.15 -3.80 -1.26
CA MET A 53 -3.78 -4.02 -1.76
C MET A 53 -3.65 -3.69 -3.24
N SER A 54 -4.59 -4.17 -4.08
CA SER A 54 -4.59 -3.90 -5.51
C SER A 54 -4.70 -2.40 -5.80
N GLN A 55 -5.60 -1.70 -5.08
CA GLN A 55 -5.75 -0.25 -5.22
C GLN A 55 -4.52 0.51 -4.72
N ALA A 56 -3.93 0.10 -3.61
CA ALA A 56 -2.69 0.69 -3.10
C ALA A 56 -1.57 0.59 -4.13
N LEU A 57 -1.33 -0.61 -4.68
CA LEU A 57 -0.30 -0.83 -5.69
C LEU A 57 -0.57 -0.08 -6.99
N ALA A 58 -1.84 0.04 -7.42
CA ALA A 58 -2.21 0.82 -8.58
C ALA A 58 -1.92 2.32 -8.38
N SER A 59 -2.27 2.88 -7.22
CA SER A 59 -1.96 4.26 -6.86
C SER A 59 -0.45 4.52 -6.83
N LEU A 60 0.31 3.65 -6.16
CA LEU A 60 1.76 3.74 -6.09
C LEU A 60 2.41 3.68 -7.49
N ARG A 61 1.94 2.77 -8.36
CA ARG A 61 2.43 2.70 -9.75
C ARG A 61 2.13 3.96 -10.53
N SER A 62 0.91 4.49 -10.47
CA SER A 62 0.53 5.71 -11.18
C SER A 62 1.39 6.90 -10.77
N LYS A 63 1.71 7.03 -9.48
CA LYS A 63 2.49 8.16 -8.94
C LYS A 63 3.99 8.03 -9.18
N ILE A 64 4.53 6.81 -9.16
CA ILE A 64 5.98 6.57 -9.34
C ILE A 64 6.35 6.49 -10.82
N HIS A 65 5.53 5.84 -11.65
CA HIS A 65 5.83 5.67 -13.08
C HIS A 65 5.30 6.79 -13.97
N GLY A 66 4.43 7.68 -13.47
CA GLY A 66 3.97 8.86 -14.21
C GLY A 66 3.54 8.52 -15.64
N ILE A 67 2.38 7.87 -15.79
CA ILE A 67 1.72 7.78 -17.09
C ILE A 67 1.04 9.12 -17.37
#